data_AF-A0A6C0PAT7-F1
#
_entry.id   AF-A0A6C0PAT7-F1
#
_cell.length_a   1.000
_cell.length_b   1.000
_cell.length_c   1.000
_cell.angle_alpha   90.00
_cell.angle_beta   90.00
_cell.angle_gamma   90.00
#
_symmetry.space_group_name_H-M   'P 1'
#
loop_
_entity.id
_entity.type
_entity.pdbx_description
1 polymer ?
#
loop_
_entity_poly.entity_id
_entity_poly.type
_entity_poly.pdbx_seq_one_letter_code
_entity_poly.pdbx_strand_id
1 'polypeptide(L)' 'MSADQPTRTPDNPELAAQLDELKERLHLKTDEQLISKALSLLTQMIELEDKGYKIGAWKDNLLDRDVITYQILPEK' A
#
# COMPACT_ATOMS: atom_id res chain seq x y z
N MET A 1 -6.33 -6.87 34.66
CA MET A 1 -7.07 -5.83 33.90
C MET A 1 -6.80 -6.11 32.44
N SER A 2 -7.75 -6.72 31.75
CA SER A 2 -7.61 -7.03 30.32
C SER A 2 -7.84 -5.74 29.55
N ALA A 3 -6.85 -5.30 28.77
CA ALA A 3 -7.04 -4.22 27.83
C ALA A 3 -7.89 -4.77 26.68
N ASP A 4 -9.19 -4.50 26.75
CA ASP A 4 -10.11 -4.64 25.62
C ASP A 4 -9.66 -3.62 24.56
N GLN A 5 -8.88 -4.06 23.58
CA GLN A 5 -8.56 -3.23 22.43
C GLN A 5 -9.83 -3.12 21.59
N PRO A 6 -10.39 -1.92 21.35
CA PRO A 6 -11.50 -1.79 20.43
C PRO A 6 -10.99 -2.22 19.06
N THR A 7 -11.46 -3.37 18.60
CA THR A 7 -11.36 -3.78 17.20
C THR A 7 -12.14 -2.70 16.43
N ARG A 8 -11.44 -1.68 15.95
CA ARG A 8 -12.01 -0.66 15.08
C ARG A 8 -12.35 -1.34 13.76
N THR A 9 -13.52 -1.96 13.70
CA THR A 9 -14.17 -2.25 12.44
C THR A 9 -14.27 -0.91 11.70
N PRO A 10 -13.76 -0.80 10.46
CA PRO A 10 -13.95 0.44 9.72
C PRO A 10 -15.45 0.70 9.58
N ASP A 11 -15.94 1.85 10.06
CA ASP A 11 -17.34 2.30 9.90
C ASP A 11 -17.76 2.49 8.42
N ASN A 12 -16.87 2.13 7.48
CA ASN A 12 -17.10 2.12 6.06
C ASN A 12 -17.01 0.68 5.52
N PRO A 13 -18.14 0.06 5.11
CA PRO A 13 -18.16 -1.29 4.57
C PRO A 13 -17.39 -1.44 3.25
N GLU A 14 -17.25 -0.36 2.48
CA GLU A 14 -16.44 -0.36 1.26
C GLU A 14 -14.95 -0.48 1.57
N LEU A 15 -14.48 0.21 2.61
CA LEU A 15 -13.10 0.12 3.06
C LEU A 15 -12.79 -1.30 3.58
N ALA A 16 -13.72 -1.92 4.32
CA ALA A 16 -13.57 -3.30 4.77
C ALA A 16 -13.38 -4.26 3.57
N ALA A 17 -14.22 -4.13 2.55
CA ALA A 17 -14.14 -4.96 1.35
C ALA A 17 -12.81 -4.76 0.60
N GLN A 18 -12.32 -3.52 0.49
CA GLN A 18 -11.02 -3.24 -0.12
C GLN A 18 -9.86 -3.86 0.66
N LEU A 19 -9.90 -3.81 2.00
CA LEU A 19 -8.87 -4.44 2.84
C LEU A 19 -8.87 -5.96 2.67
N ASP A 20 -10.04 -6.58 2.59
CA ASP A 20 -10.16 -8.02 2.34
C ASP A 20 -9.64 -8.42 0.96
N GLU A 21 -9.98 -7.67 -0.10
CA GLU A 21 -9.44 -7.88 -1.45
C GLU A 21 -7.91 -7.78 -1.47
N LEU A 22 -7.35 -6.76 -0.81
CA LEU A 22 -5.91 -6.56 -0.74
C LEU A 22 -5.20 -7.69 0.02
N LYS A 23 -5.80 -8.18 1.12
CA LYS A 23 -5.27 -9.35 1.85
C LYS A 23 -5.27 -10.59 0.96
N GLU A 24 -6.34 -10.85 0.22
CA GLU A 24 -6.42 -12.00 -0.70
C GLU A 24 -5.34 -11.93 -1.79
N ARG A 25 -5.25 -10.79 -2.48
CA ARG A 25 -4.29 -10.59 -3.58
C ARG A 25 -2.83 -10.66 -3.13
N LEU A 26 -2.55 -10.29 -1.89
CA LEU A 26 -1.21 -10.31 -1.31
C LEU A 26 -0.93 -11.57 -0.47
N HIS A 27 -1.89 -12.51 -0.42
CA HIS A 27 -1.83 -13.74 0.38
C HIS A 27 -1.55 -13.51 1.87
N LEU A 28 -2.19 -12.49 2.44
CA LEU A 28 -2.07 -12.10 3.84
C LEU A 28 -3.27 -12.61 4.65
N LYS A 29 -3.03 -12.92 5.92
CA LYS A 29 -4.04 -13.50 6.83
C LYS A 29 -4.65 -12.48 7.76
N THR A 30 -3.94 -11.39 8.07
CA THR A 30 -4.37 -10.41 9.08
C THR A 30 -4.16 -8.98 8.60
N ASP A 31 -4.89 -8.05 9.20
CA ASP A 31 -4.79 -6.63 8.89
C ASP A 31 -3.43 -6.07 9.31
N GLU A 32 -2.84 -6.58 10.40
CA GLU A 32 -1.49 -6.18 10.83
C GLU A 32 -0.43 -6.54 9.78
N GLN A 33 -0.59 -7.69 9.11
CA GLN A 33 0.31 -8.07 8.01
C GLN A 33 0.16 -7.12 6.82
N LEU A 34 -1.07 -6.73 6.49
CA LEU A 34 -1.35 -5.77 5.42
C LEU A 34 -0.76 -4.40 5.75
N ILE A 35 -0.98 -3.90 6.98
CA ILE A 35 -0.43 -2.63 7.46
C ILE A 35 1.10 -2.66 7.47
N SER A 36 1.71 -3.73 7.99
CA SER A 36 3.17 -3.89 8.01
C SER A 36 3.77 -3.87 6.61
N LYS A 37 3.12 -4.54 5.64
CA LYS A 37 3.55 -4.53 4.24
C LYS A 37 3.39 -3.17 3.58
N ALA A 38 2.27 -2.47 3.85
CA ALA A 38 2.04 -1.11 3.36
C ALA A 38 3.09 -0.13 3.88
N LEU A 39 3.39 -0.17 5.19
CA LEU A 39 4.43 0.65 5.81
C LEU A 39 5.81 0.38 5.22
N SER A 40 6.16 -0.90 5.03
CA SER A 40 7.45 -1.28 4.43
C SER A 40 7.61 -0.73 3.01
N LEU A 41 6.54 -0.80 2.20
CA LEU A 41 6.54 -0.24 0.85
C LEU A 41 6.66 1.29 0.89
N LEU A 42 5.90 1.96 1.76
CA LEU A 42 5.96 3.41 1.91
C LEU A 42 7.36 3.87 2.32
N THR A 43 8.00 3.20 3.28
CA THR A 43 9.38 3.50 3.67
C THR A 43 10.34 3.38 2.48
N GLN A 44 10.24 2.29 1.71
CA GLN A 44 11.08 2.13 0.51
C GLN A 44 10.84 3.22 -0.52
N MET A 45 9.58 3.66 -0.69
CA MET A 45 9.24 4.75 -1.59
C MET A 45 9.88 6.07 -1.15
N ILE A 46 9.77 6.42 0.13
CA ILE A 46 10.39 7.63 0.69
C ILE A 46 11.90 7.60 0.52
N GLU A 47 12.55 6.47 0.84
CA GLU A 47 14.01 6.33 0.69
C GLU A 47 14.48 6.48 -0.77
N LEU A 48 13.65 6.10 -1.75
CA LEU A 48 13.93 6.29 -3.16
C LEU A 48 13.78 7.76 -3.56
N GLU A 49 12.72 8.42 -3.11
CA GLU A 49 12.51 9.85 -3.35
C GLU A 49 13.61 10.72 -2.73
N ASP A 50 14.05 10.42 -1.49
CA ASP A 50 15.15 11.10 -0.81
C ASP A 50 16.48 11.01 -1.58
N LYS A 51 16.66 9.92 -2.33
CA LYS A 51 17.83 9.71 -3.21
C LYS A 51 17.67 10.35 -4.59
N GLY A 52 16.55 11.03 -4.84
CA GLY A 52 16.23 11.69 -6.11
C GLY A 52 15.63 10.76 -7.18
N TYR A 53 15.23 9.53 -6.84
CA TYR A 53 14.54 8.64 -7.77
C TYR A 53 13.06 9.03 -7.90
N LYS A 54 12.50 8.78 -9.10
CA LYS A 54 11.05 8.83 -9.33
C LYS A 54 10.51 7.42 -9.34
N ILE A 55 9.34 7.24 -8.72
CA ILE A 55 8.68 5.94 -8.65
C ILE A 55 7.69 5.83 -9.81
N GLY A 56 7.79 4.73 -10.56
CA GLY A 56 6.88 4.44 -11.66
C GLY A 56 6.59 2.96 -11.72
N ALA A 57 5.39 2.59 -12.18
CA ALA A 57 5.12 1.24 -12.63
C ALA A 57 5.52 1.14 -14.09
N TRP A 58 6.36 0.16 -14.41
CA TRP A 58 6.58 -0.28 -15.77
C TRP A 58 5.72 -1.51 -16.04
N LYS A 59 5.19 -1.62 -17.25
CA LYS A 59 4.64 -2.88 -17.77
C LYS A 59 5.56 -3.37 -18.88
N ASP A 60 6.12 -4.56 -18.72
CA ASP A 60 6.89 -5.19 -19.78
C ASP A 60 5.94 -5.63 -20.90
N ASN A 61 5.83 -4.81 -21.95
CA ASN A 61 5.30 -5.28 -23.23
C ASN A 61 6.52 -5.49 -24.16
N LEU A 62 6.54 -6.61 -24.88
CA LEU A 62 7.69 -7.08 -25.70
C LEU A 62 8.15 -6.09 -26.81
N LEU A 63 7.37 -5.04 -27.09
CA LEU A 63 7.56 -4.13 -28.23
C LEU A 63 7.44 -2.63 -27.87
N ASP A 64 6.90 -2.27 -26.70
CA ASP A 64 6.76 -0.86 -26.29
C ASP A 64 6.79 -0.73 -24.77
N ARG A 65 7.50 0.27 -24.26
CA ARG A 65 7.60 0.52 -22.80
C ARG A 65 6.59 1.57 -22.39
N ASP A 66 5.45 1.14 -21.85
CA ASP A 66 4.53 2.03 -21.16
C ASP A 66 5.04 2.26 -19.72
N VAL A 67 5.42 3.50 -19.41
CA VAL A 67 5.82 3.92 -18.07
C VAL A 67 4.72 4.79 -17.47
N ILE A 68 4.08 4.30 -16.41
CA ILE A 68 3.16 5.10 -15.59
C ILE A 68 3.98 5.64 -14.43
N THR A 69 4.21 6.96 -14.39
CA THR A 69 4.92 7.60 -13.28
C THR A 69 3.91 8.00 -12.21
N TYR A 70 4.13 7.56 -10.98
CA TYR A 70 3.33 7.97 -9.83
C TYR A 70 4.10 9.07 -9.11
N GLN A 71 3.44 10.21 -8.88
CA GLN A 71 4.01 11.27 -8.07
C GLN A 71 3.18 11.37 -6.80
N ILE A 72 3.78 11.04 -5.66
CA ILE A 72 3.17 11.31 -4.35
C ILE A 72 3.43 12.80 -4.09
N LEU A 73 2.40 13.62 -4.24
CA LEU A 73 2.47 15.04 -3.89
C LEU A 73 2.11 15.15 -2.40
N PRO A 74 2.98 15.72 -1.55
CA PRO A 74 2.57 16.06 -0.20
C PRO A 74 1.46 17.12 -0.27
N GLU A 75 0.35 16.90 0.44
CA GLU A 75 -0.64 17.97 0.67
C GLU A 75 0.04 19.11 1.44
N LYS A 76 -0.23 20.35 1.00
CA LYS A 76 0.33 21.57 1.61
C LYS A 76 -0.38 21.94 2.90
#